data_AF-A0A958SYB6-F1
#
_entry.id   AF-A0A958SYB6-F1
#
_cell.length_a   1.000
_cell.length_b   1.000
_cell.length_c   1.000
_cell.angle_alpha   90.00
_cell.angle_beta   90.00
_cell.angle_gamma   90.00
#
_symmetry.space_group_name_H-M   'P 1'
#
loop_
_entity.id
_entity.type
_entity.pdbx_description
1 polymer ?
#
loop_
_entity_poly.entity_id
_entity_poly.type
_entity_poly.pdbx_seq_one_letter_code
_entity_poly.pdbx_strand_id
1 'polypeptide(L)'
;MKHLYFLLFFSIALLQAQTYEVQNIKYSGDPTKRINFVILSEGYQTAEFPQFVTDATSLMNDMFTQTPFAQYENYFNVYLIKVPSVESGASHPSTASDEASSPFVPVLSVNNYFGTTFDSFSIHRLLYSVNTSTIATVLANNFPQYDQALILVNSPYYGGSGGLFPFSSTESSASEIAIHELGHSFADLKDEYYPGDGLAAEAINMTQNNNPSTIKWKNWYGDNGIGAYAYGTSGTPATWYRPHQFCKMRYLGYPFCSVCTEGIIEKIHSLVSPIDSYSPVSSTVDNPTFPATFQLDLIETIPNTLQTTWTLNASNFASNVASVNIQDTDLTDGSNTLSAVITDGTSLLRVDNHETIHVYTVTWMIDYSLGIDEISSSSNQININFYPNPVEDIMTIKTENALNLNLTARLLSLDGKLIKTFNLVNEVSQEISIAEVSQGLYLLNFYEGTTQIASKKVVKN
;
A
#
# COMPACT_ATOMS: atom_id res chain seq x y z
N MET A 1 13.29 -43.53 60.92
CA MET A 1 12.24 -42.68 60.33
C MET A 1 12.45 -42.66 58.82
N LYS A 2 11.44 -43.06 58.03
CA LYS A 2 11.53 -43.23 56.57
C LYS A 2 11.48 -41.87 55.88
N HIS A 3 12.42 -41.58 54.99
CA HIS A 3 12.38 -40.41 54.11
C HIS A 3 11.43 -40.66 52.95
N LEU A 4 10.37 -39.85 52.86
CA LEU A 4 9.39 -39.86 51.78
C LEU A 4 9.84 -38.82 50.74
N TYR A 5 10.32 -39.29 49.58
CA TYR A 5 10.62 -38.43 48.44
C TYR A 5 9.32 -38.13 47.69
N PHE A 6 8.93 -36.86 47.64
CA PHE A 6 7.79 -36.39 46.85
C PHE A 6 8.29 -36.05 45.44
N LEU A 7 7.96 -36.90 44.47
CA LEU A 7 8.23 -36.66 43.05
C LEU A 7 7.15 -35.71 42.50
N LEU A 8 7.55 -34.47 42.20
CA LEU A 8 6.71 -33.52 41.44
C LEU A 8 6.69 -33.95 39.97
N PHE A 9 5.54 -34.43 39.49
CA PHE A 9 5.29 -34.56 38.06
C PHE A 9 4.93 -33.18 37.50
N PHE A 10 5.85 -32.59 36.73
CA PHE A 10 5.52 -31.46 35.85
C PHE A 10 4.81 -32.01 34.61
N SER A 11 3.49 -31.89 34.56
CA SER A 11 2.73 -32.11 33.32
C SER A 11 2.96 -30.91 32.41
N ILE A 12 3.84 -31.05 31.42
CA ILE A 12 3.96 -30.09 30.31
C ILE A 12 2.75 -30.33 29.41
N ALA A 13 1.72 -29.52 29.57
CA ALA A 13 0.64 -29.44 28.58
C ALA A 13 1.21 -28.70 27.35
N LEU A 14 1.41 -29.43 26.26
CA LEU A 14 1.68 -28.82 24.95
C LEU A 14 0.40 -28.10 24.53
N LEU A 15 0.35 -26.78 24.74
CA LEU A 15 -0.68 -25.91 24.16
C LEU A 15 -0.47 -25.91 22.65
N GLN A 16 -1.28 -26.69 21.93
CA GLN A 16 -1.36 -26.61 20.48
C GLN A 16 -2.11 -25.32 20.13
N ALA A 17 -1.49 -24.48 19.30
CA ALA A 17 -2.16 -23.30 18.76
C ALA A 17 -3.42 -23.74 17.98
N GLN A 18 -4.51 -23.01 18.14
CA GLN A 18 -5.75 -23.31 17.40
C GLN A 18 -5.53 -23.00 15.92
N THR A 19 -5.57 -24.04 15.10
CA THR A 19 -5.44 -23.96 13.65
C THR A 19 -6.79 -24.14 12.98
N TYR A 20 -7.01 -23.41 11.91
CA TYR A 20 -8.21 -23.38 11.09
C TYR A 20 -7.87 -23.64 9.64
N GLU A 21 -8.89 -24.00 8.87
CA GLU A 21 -8.73 -24.12 7.44
C GLU A 21 -8.51 -22.74 6.82
N VAL A 22 -7.39 -22.61 6.10
CA VAL A 22 -7.07 -21.45 5.28
C VAL A 22 -7.29 -21.82 3.81
N GLN A 23 -8.08 -21.02 3.12
CA GLN A 23 -8.37 -21.20 1.69
C GLN A 23 -8.10 -19.89 0.95
N ASN A 24 -7.40 -19.90 -0.18
CA ASN A 24 -7.36 -18.73 -1.06
C ASN A 24 -8.59 -18.70 -1.98
N ILE A 25 -9.11 -17.50 -2.22
CA ILE A 25 -10.11 -17.23 -3.27
C ILE A 25 -9.52 -16.40 -4.42
N LYS A 26 -8.33 -15.82 -4.20
CA LYS A 26 -7.50 -15.20 -5.24
C LYS A 26 -6.04 -15.45 -4.91
N TYR A 27 -5.30 -15.95 -5.89
CA TYR A 27 -3.86 -16.17 -5.81
C TYR A 27 -3.20 -15.60 -7.07
N SER A 28 -2.61 -14.42 -6.94
CA SER A 28 -1.98 -13.67 -8.04
C SER A 28 -0.46 -13.86 -8.08
N GLY A 29 0.14 -14.47 -7.06
CA GLY A 29 1.58 -14.74 -6.99
C GLY A 29 2.05 -15.12 -5.58
N ASP A 30 3.36 -15.24 -5.39
CA ASP A 30 3.98 -15.56 -4.10
C ASP A 30 3.52 -14.58 -3.00
N PRO A 31 3.12 -15.07 -1.80
CA PRO A 31 2.72 -14.21 -0.68
C PRO A 31 3.77 -13.17 -0.26
N THR A 32 5.06 -13.41 -0.52
CA THR A 32 6.13 -12.44 -0.25
C THR A 32 6.23 -11.32 -1.29
N LYS A 33 5.47 -11.43 -2.38
CA LYS A 33 5.45 -10.52 -3.54
C LYS A 33 4.06 -9.94 -3.81
N ARG A 34 3.11 -10.13 -2.90
CA ARG A 34 1.71 -9.69 -3.02
C ARG A 34 1.23 -9.17 -1.69
N ILE A 35 0.26 -8.27 -1.73
CA ILE A 35 -0.50 -7.84 -0.56
C ILE A 35 -1.43 -9.00 -0.20
N ASN A 36 -1.23 -9.60 0.97
CA ASN A 36 -2.06 -10.69 1.44
C ASN A 36 -3.22 -10.16 2.27
N PHE A 37 -4.38 -10.10 1.63
CA PHE A 37 -5.64 -9.72 2.26
C PHE A 37 -6.30 -10.95 2.88
N VAL A 38 -6.65 -10.89 4.16
CA VAL A 38 -7.22 -12.02 4.90
C VAL A 38 -8.63 -11.72 5.40
N ILE A 39 -9.60 -12.57 5.09
CA ILE A 39 -10.96 -12.46 5.61
C ILE A 39 -11.19 -13.58 6.63
N LEU A 40 -11.61 -13.23 7.84
CA LEU A 40 -12.01 -14.18 8.87
C LEU A 40 -13.53 -14.30 8.89
N SER A 41 -14.02 -15.54 8.94
CA SER A 41 -15.45 -15.77 9.16
C SER A 41 -15.83 -15.48 10.61
N GLU A 42 -16.96 -14.79 10.81
CA GLU A 42 -17.58 -14.62 12.12
C GLU A 42 -19.08 -14.91 12.02
N GLY A 43 -19.62 -15.60 13.02
CA GLY A 43 -21.04 -15.99 13.00
C GLY A 43 -21.39 -17.05 11.95
N TYR A 44 -20.40 -17.75 11.38
CA TYR A 44 -20.63 -18.90 10.49
C TYR A 44 -20.35 -20.21 11.24
N GLN A 45 -21.33 -21.11 11.26
CA GLN A 45 -21.13 -22.50 11.67
C GLN A 45 -20.34 -23.25 10.59
N THR A 46 -19.75 -24.38 10.94
CA THR A 46 -18.98 -25.21 9.99
C THR A 46 -19.79 -25.61 8.74
N ALA A 47 -21.11 -25.83 8.89
CA ALA A 47 -22.00 -26.15 7.77
C ALA A 47 -22.24 -24.95 6.82
N GLU A 48 -21.97 -23.72 7.26
CA GLU A 48 -22.19 -22.47 6.53
C GLU A 48 -20.90 -21.97 5.84
N PHE A 49 -19.77 -22.66 5.98
CA PHE A 49 -18.52 -22.25 5.30
C PHE A 49 -18.63 -22.13 3.76
N PRO A 50 -19.42 -22.94 3.04
CA PRO A 50 -19.67 -22.67 1.62
C PRO A 50 -20.34 -21.31 1.36
N GLN A 51 -21.22 -20.87 2.26
CA GLN A 51 -21.85 -19.55 2.20
C GLN A 51 -20.82 -18.46 2.50
N PHE A 52 -19.99 -18.63 3.55
CA PHE A 52 -18.89 -17.71 3.85
C PHE A 52 -17.96 -17.48 2.65
N VAL A 53 -17.56 -18.55 1.94
CA VAL A 53 -16.73 -18.43 0.73
C VAL A 53 -17.45 -17.60 -0.34
N THR A 54 -18.76 -17.80 -0.52
CA THR A 54 -19.58 -17.05 -1.48
C THR A 54 -19.64 -15.57 -1.10
N ASP A 55 -19.94 -15.26 0.16
CA ASP A 55 -20.07 -13.89 0.67
C ASP A 55 -18.74 -13.14 0.60
N ALA A 56 -17.65 -13.79 1.02
CA ALA A 56 -16.31 -13.22 0.92
C ALA A 56 -15.87 -12.98 -0.53
N THR A 57 -16.23 -13.88 -1.45
CA THR A 57 -15.96 -13.69 -2.88
C THR A 57 -16.76 -12.51 -3.43
N SER A 58 -18.02 -12.35 -3.05
CA SER A 58 -18.85 -11.20 -3.45
C SER A 58 -18.25 -9.88 -2.96
N LEU A 59 -17.86 -9.81 -1.68
CA LEU A 59 -17.23 -8.63 -1.09
C LEU A 59 -15.97 -8.22 -1.87
N MET A 60 -15.11 -9.18 -2.19
CA MET A 60 -13.86 -8.89 -2.89
C MET A 60 -14.08 -8.51 -4.35
N ASN A 61 -15.05 -9.13 -5.02
CA ASN A 61 -15.44 -8.70 -6.36
C ASN A 61 -15.93 -7.25 -6.36
N ASP A 62 -16.75 -6.85 -5.38
CA ASP A 62 -17.19 -5.46 -5.23
C ASP A 62 -15.98 -4.53 -5.00
N MET A 63 -15.06 -4.89 -4.09
CA MET A 63 -13.86 -4.10 -3.82
C MET A 63 -13.00 -3.91 -5.07
N PHE A 64 -12.75 -4.96 -5.84
CA PHE A 64 -11.94 -4.91 -7.05
C PHE A 64 -12.65 -4.25 -8.24
N THR A 65 -13.91 -3.79 -8.09
CA THR A 65 -14.53 -2.88 -9.06
C THR A 65 -14.21 -1.41 -8.77
N GLN A 66 -13.71 -1.09 -7.58
CA GLN A 66 -13.46 0.29 -7.15
C GLN A 66 -12.03 0.73 -7.49
N THR A 67 -11.88 1.95 -8.02
CA THR A 67 -10.57 2.60 -8.17
C THR A 67 -9.99 2.97 -6.80
N PRO A 68 -8.69 2.70 -6.50
CA PRO A 68 -7.68 2.11 -7.39
C PRO A 68 -7.54 0.58 -7.33
N PHE A 69 -8.28 -0.13 -6.46
CA PHE A 69 -8.16 -1.58 -6.31
C PHE A 69 -8.34 -2.35 -7.62
N ALA A 70 -9.22 -1.87 -8.51
CA ALA A 70 -9.41 -2.41 -9.85
C ALA A 70 -8.12 -2.39 -10.70
N GLN A 71 -7.36 -1.29 -10.65
CA GLN A 71 -6.12 -1.14 -11.43
C GLN A 71 -4.97 -1.97 -10.86
N TYR A 72 -4.99 -2.25 -9.56
CA TYR A 72 -3.93 -2.97 -8.86
C TYR A 72 -4.35 -4.37 -8.43
N GLU A 73 -5.38 -4.94 -9.06
CA GLU A 73 -5.96 -6.23 -8.65
C GLU A 73 -4.91 -7.35 -8.58
N ASN A 74 -3.95 -7.36 -9.52
CA ASN A 74 -2.86 -8.34 -9.59
C ASN A 74 -1.88 -8.28 -8.42
N TYR A 75 -1.87 -7.19 -7.65
CA TYR A 75 -1.01 -7.01 -6.48
C TYR A 75 -1.54 -7.73 -5.24
N PHE A 76 -2.79 -8.21 -5.27
CA PHE A 76 -3.45 -8.81 -4.11
C PHE A 76 -3.53 -10.33 -4.24
N ASN A 77 -3.22 -11.00 -3.14
CA ASN A 77 -3.74 -12.31 -2.81
C ASN A 77 -4.89 -12.16 -1.82
N VAL A 78 -5.84 -13.09 -1.83
CA VAL A 78 -6.96 -13.12 -0.89
C VAL A 78 -7.10 -14.50 -0.26
N TYR A 79 -7.00 -14.54 1.06
CA TYR A 79 -7.15 -15.73 1.88
C TYR A 79 -8.35 -15.62 2.81
N LEU A 80 -8.98 -16.74 3.06
CA LEU A 80 -10.09 -16.92 3.98
C LEU A 80 -9.61 -17.80 5.14
N ILE A 81 -9.88 -17.39 6.37
CA ILE A 81 -9.72 -18.24 7.56
C ILE A 81 -11.12 -18.63 8.05
N LYS A 82 -11.42 -19.93 7.98
CA LYS A 82 -12.71 -20.50 8.37
C LYS A 82 -12.75 -20.75 9.88
N VAL A 83 -13.11 -19.72 10.62
CA VAL A 83 -13.28 -19.74 12.08
C VAL A 83 -14.71 -20.16 12.41
N PRO A 84 -14.94 -21.34 13.03
CA PRO A 84 -16.27 -21.85 13.31
C PRO A 84 -16.88 -21.16 14.54
N SER A 85 -18.03 -20.51 14.34
CA SER A 85 -18.91 -20.08 15.42
C SER A 85 -19.79 -21.23 15.92
N VAL A 86 -20.20 -21.15 17.20
CA VAL A 86 -21.16 -22.10 17.78
C VAL A 86 -22.55 -21.85 17.20
N GLU A 87 -22.96 -20.59 17.09
CA GLU A 87 -24.25 -20.18 16.54
C GLU A 87 -24.07 -19.28 15.32
N SER A 88 -25.04 -19.35 14.41
CA SER A 88 -25.11 -18.52 13.22
C SER A 88 -25.58 -17.10 13.59
N GLY A 89 -24.95 -16.07 13.05
CA GLY A 89 -25.39 -14.68 13.24
C GLY A 89 -24.45 -13.79 14.06
N ALA A 90 -24.96 -12.58 14.34
CA ALA A 90 -24.40 -11.65 15.32
C ALA A 90 -25.40 -11.36 16.43
N SER A 91 -24.89 -11.03 17.62
CA SER A 91 -25.75 -10.54 18.70
C SER A 91 -26.29 -9.16 18.37
N HIS A 92 -27.49 -8.85 18.85
CA HIS A 92 -28.10 -7.53 18.80
C HIS A 92 -28.92 -7.32 20.08
N PRO A 93 -28.42 -6.49 21.02
CA PRO A 93 -29.01 -6.35 22.34
C PRO A 93 -30.17 -5.33 22.43
N SER A 94 -30.44 -4.55 21.38
CA SER A 94 -31.43 -3.46 21.36
C SER A 94 -31.14 -2.38 22.41
N THR A 95 -29.91 -1.87 22.38
CA THR A 95 -29.40 -0.87 23.34
C THR A 95 -28.98 0.45 22.71
N ALA A 96 -28.94 0.52 21.38
CA ALA A 96 -28.52 1.73 20.69
C ALA A 96 -29.56 2.84 20.75
N SER A 97 -29.09 4.07 20.89
CA SER A 97 -29.97 5.23 20.98
C SER A 97 -30.70 5.58 19.68
N ASP A 98 -30.17 5.15 18.53
CA ASP A 98 -30.67 5.43 17.18
C ASP A 98 -31.43 4.24 16.55
N GLU A 99 -31.68 3.17 17.31
CA GLU A 99 -32.37 1.97 16.83
C GLU A 99 -33.75 2.27 16.24
N ALA A 100 -34.54 3.12 16.91
CA ALA A 100 -35.88 3.49 16.44
C ALA A 100 -35.91 4.20 15.07
N SER A 101 -34.77 4.76 14.63
CA SER A 101 -34.60 5.45 13.35
C SER A 101 -33.80 4.65 12.32
N SER A 102 -33.39 3.42 12.67
CA SER A 102 -32.51 2.60 11.85
C SER A 102 -33.26 1.43 11.19
N PRO A 103 -32.70 0.81 10.12
CA PRO A 103 -33.25 -0.42 9.57
C PRO A 103 -33.36 -1.51 10.64
N PHE A 104 -34.43 -2.30 10.57
CA PHE A 104 -34.70 -3.32 11.57
C PHE A 104 -33.61 -4.41 11.62
N VAL A 105 -33.08 -4.65 12.83
CA VAL A 105 -32.26 -5.82 13.18
C VAL A 105 -32.99 -6.60 14.29
N PRO A 106 -33.21 -7.91 14.18
CA PRO A 106 -33.85 -8.70 15.23
C PRO A 106 -33.01 -8.73 16.51
N VAL A 107 -33.65 -8.62 17.68
CA VAL A 107 -32.97 -8.77 18.96
C VAL A 107 -32.57 -10.23 19.14
N LEU A 108 -31.25 -10.48 19.22
CA LEU A 108 -30.68 -11.81 19.26
C LEU A 108 -29.50 -11.85 20.23
N SER A 109 -29.35 -12.96 20.94
CA SER A 109 -28.12 -13.29 21.67
C SER A 109 -27.53 -14.51 20.98
N VAL A 110 -26.35 -14.34 20.40
CA VAL A 110 -25.68 -15.33 19.55
C VAL A 110 -24.29 -15.61 20.11
N ASN A 111 -23.98 -16.89 20.32
CA ASN A 111 -22.64 -17.36 20.66
C ASN A 111 -21.77 -17.51 19.40
N ASN A 112 -21.34 -16.37 18.85
CA ASN A 112 -20.37 -16.32 17.77
C ASN A 112 -18.92 -16.29 18.31
N TYR A 113 -17.95 -16.63 17.48
CA TYR A 113 -16.59 -16.93 17.93
C TYR A 113 -15.89 -15.70 18.51
N PHE A 114 -16.01 -14.54 17.87
CA PHE A 114 -15.38 -13.31 18.34
C PHE A 114 -16.26 -12.51 19.30
N GLY A 115 -17.51 -12.91 19.60
CA GLY A 115 -18.40 -12.13 20.46
C GLY A 115 -18.88 -10.84 19.78
N THR A 116 -19.07 -10.88 18.46
CA THR A 116 -19.46 -9.71 17.67
C THR A 116 -20.92 -9.34 17.88
N THR A 117 -21.19 -8.05 18.03
CA THR A 117 -22.53 -7.51 18.31
C THR A 117 -22.81 -6.19 17.59
N PHE A 118 -24.06 -6.01 17.19
CA PHE A 118 -24.66 -4.71 16.87
C PHE A 118 -24.79 -3.83 18.12
N ASP A 119 -25.21 -2.59 17.93
CA ASP A 119 -25.37 -1.55 18.97
C ASP A 119 -24.08 -1.15 19.70
N SER A 120 -22.93 -1.49 19.13
CA SER A 120 -21.66 -1.16 19.76
C SER A 120 -21.49 0.36 19.85
N PHE A 121 -21.03 0.83 21.02
CA PHE A 121 -20.91 2.26 21.33
C PHE A 121 -22.22 3.07 21.19
N SER A 122 -23.38 2.45 21.42
CA SER A 122 -24.71 3.09 21.33
C SER A 122 -25.11 3.52 19.91
N ILE A 123 -24.52 2.89 18.89
CA ILE A 123 -24.81 3.10 17.46
C ILE A 123 -25.33 1.79 16.86
N HIS A 124 -26.55 1.79 16.36
CA HIS A 124 -27.29 0.58 16.02
C HIS A 124 -26.58 -0.30 14.98
N ARG A 125 -26.17 0.32 13.87
CA ARG A 125 -25.46 -0.35 12.76
C ARG A 125 -24.01 -0.75 13.08
N LEU A 126 -23.46 -0.30 14.21
CA LEU A 126 -22.04 -0.48 14.50
C LEU A 126 -21.82 -1.91 14.99
N LEU A 127 -21.23 -2.70 14.08
CA LEU A 127 -20.96 -4.11 14.27
C LEU A 127 -19.51 -4.29 14.68
N TYR A 128 -19.26 -4.74 15.90
CA TYR A 128 -17.91 -4.75 16.46
C TYR A 128 -17.71 -5.88 17.47
N SER A 129 -16.45 -6.24 17.69
CA SER A 129 -16.02 -7.14 18.75
C SER A 129 -14.90 -6.51 19.59
N VAL A 130 -15.05 -6.60 20.91
CA VAL A 130 -14.00 -6.22 21.87
C VAL A 130 -12.85 -7.22 21.95
N ASN A 131 -13.01 -8.43 21.39
CA ASN A 131 -12.05 -9.53 21.46
C ASN A 131 -10.96 -9.44 20.38
N THR A 132 -10.41 -8.25 20.16
CA THR A 132 -9.38 -7.99 19.14
C THR A 132 -8.11 -8.80 19.33
N SER A 133 -7.76 -9.15 20.57
CA SER A 133 -6.64 -10.06 20.88
C SER A 133 -6.86 -11.48 20.36
N THR A 134 -8.12 -11.94 20.36
CA THR A 134 -8.49 -13.26 19.81
C THR A 134 -8.36 -13.24 18.29
N ILE A 135 -8.85 -12.19 17.63
CA ILE A 135 -8.67 -11.99 16.18
C ILE A 135 -7.17 -12.01 15.80
N ALA A 136 -6.35 -11.23 16.51
CA ALA A 136 -4.91 -11.18 16.27
C ALA A 136 -4.23 -12.55 16.49
N THR A 137 -4.68 -13.31 17.51
CA THR A 137 -4.17 -14.67 17.77
C THR A 137 -4.53 -15.64 16.65
N VAL A 138 -5.76 -15.57 16.13
CA VAL A 138 -6.18 -16.38 14.98
C VAL A 138 -5.32 -16.06 13.76
N LEU A 139 -5.14 -14.79 13.43
CA LEU A 139 -4.29 -14.35 12.32
C LEU A 139 -2.84 -14.86 12.48
N ALA A 140 -2.22 -14.63 13.64
CA ALA A 140 -0.84 -15.03 13.90
C ALA A 140 -0.63 -16.55 13.79
N ASN A 141 -1.60 -17.36 14.23
CA ASN A 141 -1.49 -18.81 14.21
C ASN A 141 -1.78 -19.44 12.83
N ASN A 142 -2.52 -18.76 11.97
CA ASN A 142 -3.05 -19.35 10.74
C ASN A 142 -2.51 -18.72 9.46
N PHE A 143 -2.27 -17.40 9.46
CA PHE A 143 -1.69 -16.69 8.33
C PHE A 143 -0.91 -15.45 8.80
N PRO A 144 0.28 -15.61 9.41
CA PRO A 144 1.04 -14.49 9.97
C PRO A 144 1.63 -13.53 8.92
N GLN A 145 1.59 -13.88 7.63
CA GLN A 145 2.09 -13.07 6.52
C GLN A 145 1.03 -12.09 5.97
N TYR A 146 -0.07 -11.88 6.67
CA TYR A 146 -1.12 -10.96 6.22
C TYR A 146 -0.65 -9.50 6.28
N ASP A 147 -1.11 -8.70 5.33
CA ASP A 147 -0.89 -7.24 5.33
C ASP A 147 -2.11 -6.48 5.82
N GLN A 148 -3.31 -7.00 5.49
CA GLN A 148 -4.59 -6.45 5.90
C GLN A 148 -5.57 -7.58 6.20
N ALA A 149 -6.36 -7.42 7.26
CA ALA A 149 -7.42 -8.35 7.61
C ALA A 149 -8.80 -7.67 7.65
N LEU A 150 -9.86 -8.44 7.45
CA LEU A 150 -11.25 -8.02 7.57
C LEU A 150 -12.07 -9.13 8.23
N ILE A 151 -13.03 -8.76 9.08
CA ILE A 151 -13.95 -9.70 9.71
C ILE A 151 -15.29 -9.65 8.98
N LEU A 152 -15.66 -10.76 8.36
CA LEU A 152 -16.94 -10.88 7.66
C LEU A 152 -17.92 -11.61 8.58
N VAL A 153 -18.98 -10.92 8.96
CA VAL A 153 -19.97 -11.38 9.93
C VAL A 153 -21.19 -11.88 9.18
N ASN A 154 -21.59 -13.12 9.43
CA ASN A 154 -22.79 -13.74 8.87
C ASN A 154 -24.05 -13.03 9.39
N SER A 155 -24.45 -11.93 8.76
CA SER A 155 -25.66 -11.20 9.12
C SER A 155 -26.23 -10.53 7.87
N PRO A 156 -27.49 -10.81 7.51
CA PRO A 156 -28.11 -10.19 6.34
C PRO A 156 -28.54 -8.75 6.59
N TYR A 157 -28.25 -8.19 7.78
CA TYR A 157 -28.63 -6.84 8.15
C TYR A 157 -27.45 -5.89 8.05
N TYR A 158 -27.72 -4.70 7.54
CA TYR A 158 -26.72 -3.66 7.33
C TYR A 158 -25.97 -3.30 8.62
N GLY A 159 -24.68 -3.57 8.63
CA GLY A 159 -23.78 -3.20 9.70
C GLY A 159 -22.31 -3.36 9.35
N GLY A 160 -21.48 -2.62 10.05
CA GLY A 160 -20.03 -2.61 9.89
C GLY A 160 -19.37 -1.61 10.82
N SER A 161 -18.04 -1.66 10.88
CA SER A 161 -17.24 -0.68 11.58
C SER A 161 -15.80 -0.69 11.08
N GLY A 162 -15.11 0.42 11.20
CA GLY A 162 -13.66 0.47 11.04
C GLY A 162 -12.88 0.07 12.27
N GLY A 163 -11.66 0.57 12.34
CA GLY A 163 -10.69 0.31 13.40
C GLY A 163 -9.54 -0.57 12.94
N LEU A 164 -8.83 -1.18 13.90
CA LEU A 164 -7.69 -2.07 13.62
C LEU A 164 -8.06 -3.22 12.69
N PHE A 165 -9.25 -3.79 12.90
CA PHE A 165 -9.86 -4.78 12.02
C PHE A 165 -11.21 -4.22 11.57
N PRO A 166 -11.40 -3.92 10.28
CA PRO A 166 -12.71 -3.57 9.77
C PRO A 166 -13.66 -4.77 9.86
N PHE A 167 -14.92 -4.49 10.17
CA PHE A 167 -16.03 -5.44 10.22
C PHE A 167 -17.03 -5.11 9.13
N SER A 168 -17.54 -6.14 8.46
CA SER A 168 -18.64 -6.02 7.51
C SER A 168 -19.64 -7.15 7.74
N SER A 169 -20.92 -6.85 7.53
CA SER A 169 -21.99 -7.84 7.44
C SER A 169 -22.09 -8.41 6.01
N THR A 170 -23.00 -9.36 5.77
CA THR A 170 -23.23 -9.92 4.42
C THR A 170 -24.27 -9.16 3.61
N GLU A 171 -24.84 -8.09 4.18
CA GLU A 171 -25.74 -7.22 3.44
C GLU A 171 -24.98 -6.51 2.31
N SER A 172 -25.56 -6.46 1.11
CA SER A 172 -24.93 -5.95 -0.10
C SER A 172 -24.40 -4.52 0.02
N SER A 173 -25.08 -3.64 0.76
CA SER A 173 -24.63 -2.26 0.97
C SER A 173 -23.55 -2.15 2.05
N ALA A 174 -23.30 -3.22 2.81
CA ALA A 174 -22.22 -3.27 3.80
C ALA A 174 -20.83 -3.40 3.16
N SER A 175 -20.74 -3.81 1.88
CA SER A 175 -19.47 -3.76 1.13
C SER A 175 -19.00 -2.33 0.94
N GLU A 176 -19.91 -1.39 0.70
CA GLU A 176 -19.58 0.04 0.63
C GLU A 176 -19.00 0.58 1.94
N ILE A 177 -19.56 0.17 3.09
CA ILE A 177 -18.94 0.48 4.39
C ILE A 177 -17.57 -0.18 4.48
N ALA A 178 -17.47 -1.49 4.22
CA ALA A 178 -16.21 -2.22 4.33
C ALA A 178 -15.08 -1.54 3.56
N ILE A 179 -15.36 -1.09 2.34
CA ILE A 179 -14.39 -0.41 1.47
C ILE A 179 -14.04 0.98 2.02
N HIS A 180 -15.01 1.73 2.56
CA HIS A 180 -14.73 2.98 3.30
C HIS A 180 -13.79 2.73 4.49
N GLU A 181 -14.08 1.71 5.29
CA GLU A 181 -13.29 1.36 6.48
C GLU A 181 -11.90 0.80 6.13
N LEU A 182 -11.77 0.15 4.97
CA LEU A 182 -10.48 -0.18 4.37
C LEU A 182 -9.69 1.07 4.01
N GLY A 183 -10.33 2.17 3.60
CA GLY A 183 -9.66 3.46 3.42
C GLY A 183 -8.88 3.89 4.67
N HIS A 184 -9.46 3.70 5.86
CA HIS A 184 -8.78 3.96 7.13
C HIS A 184 -7.72 2.90 7.46
N SER A 185 -8.10 1.63 7.48
CA SER A 185 -7.24 0.55 8.00
C SER A 185 -6.07 0.21 7.08
N PHE A 186 -6.27 0.31 5.77
CA PHE A 186 -5.25 0.05 4.76
C PHE A 186 -4.39 1.29 4.50
N ALA A 187 -4.99 2.44 4.21
CA ALA A 187 -4.31 3.62 3.66
C ALA A 187 -4.24 4.83 4.61
N ASP A 188 -4.68 4.71 5.87
CA ASP A 188 -4.72 5.78 6.88
C ASP A 188 -5.42 7.07 6.41
N LEU A 189 -6.44 6.92 5.55
CA LEU A 189 -7.32 8.04 5.18
C LEU A 189 -8.12 8.50 6.40
N LYS A 190 -8.56 9.76 6.43
CA LYS A 190 -9.47 10.29 7.46
C LYS A 190 -10.87 10.50 6.91
N ASP A 191 -11.85 10.57 7.81
CA ASP A 191 -13.22 10.88 7.44
C ASP A 191 -13.34 12.27 6.84
N GLU A 192 -14.14 12.38 5.79
CA GLU A 192 -14.43 13.63 5.10
C GLU A 192 -15.78 14.25 5.57
N TYR A 193 -16.46 13.69 6.58
CA TYR A 193 -17.67 14.23 7.24
C TYR A 193 -17.43 14.91 8.60
N TYR A 194 -16.18 15.23 8.92
CA TYR A 194 -15.65 15.75 10.19
C TYR A 194 -15.74 14.72 11.32
N PRO A 195 -14.61 14.12 11.71
CA PRO A 195 -14.61 13.05 12.71
C PRO A 195 -14.72 13.57 14.17
N GLY A 196 -14.78 14.90 14.36
CA GLY A 196 -14.72 15.54 15.68
C GLY A 196 -13.31 15.95 16.07
N ASP A 197 -13.22 16.92 16.99
CA ASP A 197 -11.96 17.58 17.36
C ASP A 197 -10.88 16.63 17.87
N GLY A 198 -11.25 15.53 18.53
CA GLY A 198 -10.32 14.54 19.07
C GLY A 198 -9.75 13.56 18.03
N LEU A 199 -10.35 13.50 16.84
CA LEU A 199 -9.95 12.60 15.75
C LEU A 199 -9.42 13.36 14.52
N ALA A 200 -9.58 14.69 14.50
CA ALA A 200 -9.03 15.56 13.47
C ALA A 200 -7.50 15.55 13.52
N ALA A 201 -6.85 15.17 12.42
CA ALA A 201 -5.40 15.05 12.33
C ALA A 201 -4.90 15.28 10.90
N GLU A 202 -3.64 15.68 10.77
CA GLU A 202 -2.97 15.82 9.47
C GLU A 202 -2.84 14.45 8.79
N ALA A 203 -3.37 14.33 7.58
CA ALA A 203 -3.34 13.15 6.74
C ALA A 203 -3.36 13.56 5.26
N ILE A 204 -3.20 12.62 4.33
CA ILE A 204 -3.20 12.95 2.90
C ILE A 204 -4.50 13.65 2.45
N ASN A 205 -5.65 13.30 3.05
CA ASN A 205 -6.96 13.86 2.74
C ASN A 205 -7.54 14.77 3.84
N MET A 206 -6.74 15.20 4.83
CA MET A 206 -7.17 16.11 5.89
C MET A 206 -6.03 17.00 6.38
N THR A 207 -6.22 18.32 6.42
CA THR A 207 -5.18 19.26 6.87
C THR A 207 -5.76 20.57 7.37
N GLN A 208 -5.01 21.30 8.20
CA GLN A 208 -5.31 22.69 8.56
C GLN A 208 -4.76 23.70 7.53
N ASN A 209 -3.87 23.28 6.63
CA ASN A 209 -3.33 24.13 5.59
C ASN A 209 -4.33 24.27 4.42
N ASN A 210 -4.80 25.49 4.14
CA ASN A 210 -5.70 25.75 3.00
C ASN A 210 -5.02 26.51 1.84
N ASN A 211 -3.71 26.75 1.91
CA ASN A 211 -3.01 27.46 0.85
C ASN A 211 -2.84 26.56 -0.37
N PRO A 212 -3.42 26.90 -1.54
CA PRO A 212 -3.34 26.06 -2.74
C PRO A 212 -1.92 25.68 -3.17
N SER A 213 -0.93 26.50 -2.85
CA SER A 213 0.48 26.27 -3.23
C SER A 213 1.22 25.31 -2.30
N THR A 214 0.75 25.11 -1.07
CA THR A 214 1.46 24.31 -0.05
C THR A 214 0.60 23.25 0.60
N ILE A 215 -0.70 23.18 0.27
CA ILE A 215 -1.60 22.14 0.74
C ILE A 215 -1.11 20.76 0.28
N LYS A 216 -1.38 19.72 1.08
CA LYS A 216 -0.89 18.36 0.84
C LYS A 216 -1.24 17.82 -0.55
N TRP A 217 -2.43 18.15 -1.06
CA TRP A 217 -2.90 17.75 -2.38
C TRP A 217 -2.80 18.86 -3.44
N LYS A 218 -1.83 19.77 -3.32
CA LYS A 218 -1.59 20.87 -4.28
C LYS A 218 -1.54 20.40 -5.74
N ASN A 219 -1.04 19.18 -5.99
CA ASN A 219 -0.92 18.63 -7.35
C ASN A 219 -2.26 18.29 -7.97
N TRP A 220 -3.29 18.07 -7.15
CA TRP A 220 -4.65 17.82 -7.59
C TRP A 220 -5.52 19.09 -7.55
N TYR A 221 -5.06 20.16 -6.90
CA TYR A 221 -5.86 21.36 -6.65
C TYR A 221 -6.39 21.98 -7.96
N GLY A 222 -7.71 22.12 -8.06
CA GLY A 222 -8.41 22.65 -9.23
C GLY A 222 -8.87 21.60 -10.25
N ASP A 223 -8.39 20.36 -10.17
CA ASP A 223 -8.76 19.28 -11.08
C ASP A 223 -9.70 18.27 -10.44
N ASN A 224 -10.59 17.66 -11.22
CA ASN A 224 -11.57 16.68 -10.75
C ASN A 224 -12.39 17.16 -9.52
N GLY A 225 -12.63 18.47 -9.42
CA GLY A 225 -13.34 19.07 -8.28
C GLY A 225 -12.54 19.14 -6.98
N ILE A 226 -11.23 18.88 -7.00
CA ILE A 226 -10.38 18.94 -5.81
C ILE A 226 -10.11 20.41 -5.43
N GLY A 227 -10.25 20.72 -4.15
CA GLY A 227 -10.02 22.04 -3.57
C GLY A 227 -9.73 21.95 -2.08
N ALA A 228 -9.78 23.08 -1.37
CA ALA A 228 -9.69 23.11 0.09
C ALA A 228 -11.07 23.39 0.68
N TYR A 229 -11.79 22.34 1.08
CA TYR A 229 -13.16 22.47 1.57
C TYR A 229 -13.22 22.35 3.08
N ALA A 230 -13.60 23.44 3.76
CA ALA A 230 -13.77 23.43 5.20
C ALA A 230 -14.81 22.38 5.66
N TYR A 231 -14.58 21.76 6.81
CA TYR A 231 -15.53 20.80 7.41
C TYR A 231 -16.76 21.47 8.01
N GLY A 232 -16.64 22.72 8.45
CA GLY A 232 -17.77 23.53 8.91
C GLY A 232 -17.58 25.02 8.61
N THR A 233 -18.54 25.82 9.07
CA THR A 233 -18.56 27.27 8.85
C THR A 233 -18.04 28.06 10.05
N SER A 234 -17.89 27.44 11.22
CA SER A 234 -17.33 28.03 12.43
C SER A 234 -16.64 26.99 13.32
N GLY A 235 -15.91 27.45 14.35
CA GLY A 235 -15.21 26.60 15.32
C GLY A 235 -14.05 25.80 14.72
N THR A 236 -13.62 24.76 15.43
CA THR A 236 -12.58 23.81 14.97
C THR A 236 -12.88 23.21 13.59
N PRO A 237 -14.12 22.80 13.24
CA PRO A 237 -14.41 22.27 11.91
C PRO A 237 -14.11 23.25 10.76
N ALA A 238 -14.15 24.57 11.00
CA ALA A 238 -13.82 25.57 9.98
C ALA A 238 -12.32 25.74 9.73
N THR A 239 -11.46 25.21 10.61
CA THR A 239 -10.00 25.28 10.47
C THR A 239 -9.40 24.05 9.80
N TRP A 240 -10.17 22.98 9.64
CA TRP A 240 -9.76 21.78 8.93
C TRP A 240 -10.40 21.73 7.54
N TYR A 241 -9.68 21.13 6.59
CA TYR A 241 -10.07 21.04 5.19
C TYR A 241 -9.97 19.60 4.68
N ARG A 242 -10.90 19.24 3.79
CA ARG A 242 -10.90 18.01 2.98
C ARG A 242 -10.68 18.33 1.50
N PRO A 243 -10.20 17.38 0.69
CA PRO A 243 -9.89 17.62 -0.72
C PRO A 243 -11.13 17.70 -1.61
N HIS A 244 -12.23 17.03 -1.28
CA HIS A 244 -13.38 16.93 -2.19
C HIS A 244 -14.73 17.05 -1.46
N GLN A 245 -15.79 17.38 -2.21
CA GLN A 245 -17.16 17.40 -1.67
C GLN A 245 -17.86 16.02 -1.75
N PHE A 246 -17.42 15.15 -2.66
CA PHE A 246 -18.03 13.84 -2.93
C PHE A 246 -16.94 12.75 -2.96
N CYS A 247 -16.70 12.09 -1.84
CA CYS A 247 -15.69 11.05 -1.70
C CYS A 247 -16.29 9.89 -0.92
N LYS A 248 -15.82 8.67 -1.18
CA LYS A 248 -16.18 7.50 -0.35
C LYS A 248 -15.90 7.74 1.14
N MET A 249 -14.84 8.47 1.47
CA MET A 249 -14.52 8.88 2.86
C MET A 249 -15.53 9.87 3.46
N ARG A 250 -16.49 10.37 2.68
CA ARG A 250 -17.56 11.27 3.14
C ARG A 250 -18.93 10.62 3.08
N TYR A 251 -19.22 9.97 1.95
CA TYR A 251 -20.52 9.42 1.62
C TYR A 251 -20.33 8.06 0.93
N LEU A 252 -21.09 7.08 1.39
CA LEU A 252 -21.20 5.79 0.71
C LEU A 252 -21.82 5.98 -0.68
N GLY A 253 -21.53 5.07 -1.62
CA GLY A 253 -22.01 5.14 -3.00
C GLY A 253 -21.25 6.12 -3.90
N TYR A 254 -20.24 6.81 -3.37
CA TYR A 254 -19.30 7.60 -4.16
C TYR A 254 -17.93 6.89 -4.27
N PRO A 255 -17.17 7.09 -5.35
CA PRO A 255 -15.80 6.62 -5.45
C PRO A 255 -14.88 7.42 -4.51
N PHE A 256 -13.68 6.91 -4.27
CA PHE A 256 -12.61 7.70 -3.66
C PHE A 256 -12.28 8.91 -4.55
N CYS A 257 -12.09 10.09 -3.95
CA CYS A 257 -11.59 11.25 -4.68
C CYS A 257 -10.12 11.03 -5.09
N SER A 258 -9.62 11.81 -6.05
CA SER A 258 -8.26 11.64 -6.58
C SER A 258 -7.17 11.58 -5.49
N VAL A 259 -7.32 12.36 -4.41
CA VAL A 259 -6.37 12.42 -3.29
C VAL A 259 -6.41 11.15 -2.44
N CYS A 260 -7.61 10.60 -2.19
CA CYS A 260 -7.76 9.32 -1.49
C CYS A 260 -7.25 8.16 -2.35
N THR A 261 -7.53 8.19 -3.66
CA THR A 261 -7.00 7.22 -4.62
C THR A 261 -5.47 7.22 -4.63
N GLU A 262 -4.84 8.40 -4.67
CA GLU A 262 -3.38 8.54 -4.57
C GLU A 262 -2.84 7.94 -3.26
N GLY A 263 -3.49 8.22 -2.12
CA GLY A 263 -3.08 7.64 -0.83
C GLY A 263 -3.13 6.11 -0.79
N ILE A 264 -4.14 5.50 -1.42
CA ILE A 264 -4.24 4.04 -1.52
C ILE A 264 -3.13 3.47 -2.43
N ILE A 265 -2.81 4.15 -3.54
CA ILE A 265 -1.73 3.74 -4.46
C ILE A 265 -0.36 3.83 -3.77
N GLU A 266 -0.08 4.94 -3.07
CA GLU A 266 1.15 5.11 -2.28
C GLU A 266 1.28 4.00 -1.23
N LYS A 267 0.18 3.61 -0.59
CA LYS A 267 0.17 2.46 0.33
C LYS A 267 0.52 1.16 -0.38
N ILE A 268 -0.06 0.89 -1.55
CA ILE A 268 0.26 -0.32 -2.34
C ILE A 268 1.76 -0.36 -2.67
N HIS A 269 2.31 0.74 -3.19
CA HIS A 269 3.74 0.83 -3.51
C HIS A 269 4.64 0.68 -2.28
N SER A 270 4.20 1.12 -1.10
CA SER A 270 4.94 0.93 0.16
C SER A 270 5.01 -0.52 0.63
N LEU A 271 4.04 -1.36 0.23
CA LEU A 271 3.94 -2.76 0.66
C LEU A 271 4.59 -3.72 -0.35
N VAL A 272 4.45 -3.45 -1.65
CA VAL A 272 4.84 -4.39 -2.71
C VAL A 272 5.60 -3.70 -3.84
N SER A 273 6.70 -4.33 -4.25
CA SER A 273 7.40 -4.00 -5.49
C SER A 273 6.68 -4.59 -6.71
N PRO A 274 6.56 -3.86 -7.83
CA PRO A 274 6.03 -4.39 -9.08
C PRO A 274 6.96 -5.42 -9.74
N ILE A 275 8.18 -5.63 -9.21
CA ILE A 275 9.11 -6.65 -9.73
C ILE A 275 8.75 -8.00 -9.11
N ASP A 276 8.13 -8.87 -9.91
CA ASP A 276 7.79 -10.23 -9.47
C ASP A 276 9.04 -11.11 -9.48
N SER A 277 9.71 -11.15 -10.64
CA SER A 277 11.00 -11.83 -10.80
C SER A 277 11.85 -11.16 -11.89
N TYR A 278 13.11 -11.57 -11.98
CA TYR A 278 14.02 -11.14 -13.02
C TYR A 278 15.05 -12.23 -13.28
N SER A 279 15.67 -12.21 -14.46
CA SER A 279 16.73 -13.15 -14.82
C SER A 279 17.80 -12.48 -15.69
N PRO A 280 19.06 -12.95 -15.63
CA PRO A 280 19.58 -13.96 -14.72
C PRO A 280 19.63 -13.45 -13.26
N VAL A 281 19.38 -14.36 -12.31
CA VAL A 281 19.68 -14.13 -10.89
C VAL A 281 21.09 -14.64 -10.65
N SER A 282 21.91 -13.88 -9.92
CA SER A 282 23.31 -14.15 -9.55
C SER A 282 23.77 -15.58 -9.89
N SER A 283 24.41 -15.73 -11.04
CA SER A 283 24.89 -17.01 -11.52
C SER A 283 26.35 -16.83 -11.89
N THR A 284 27.20 -17.68 -11.33
CA THR A 284 28.40 -18.11 -12.06
C THR A 284 27.87 -18.82 -13.30
N VAL A 285 27.62 -18.06 -14.37
CA VAL A 285 27.11 -18.65 -15.60
C VAL A 285 28.27 -19.41 -16.23
N ASP A 286 28.17 -20.73 -16.30
CA ASP A 286 29.08 -21.53 -17.12
C ASP A 286 28.84 -21.19 -18.60
N ASN A 287 29.63 -20.24 -19.13
CA ASN A 287 29.67 -19.80 -20.53
C ASN A 287 28.33 -19.28 -21.12
N PRO A 288 27.94 -18.01 -20.89
CA PRO A 288 26.87 -17.41 -21.67
C PRO A 288 27.20 -17.45 -23.16
N THR A 289 26.35 -18.10 -23.95
CA THR A 289 26.38 -17.94 -25.41
C THR A 289 25.67 -16.66 -25.77
N PHE A 290 26.30 -15.81 -26.58
CA PHE A 290 25.65 -14.60 -27.09
C PHE A 290 24.54 -14.94 -28.10
N PRO A 291 23.42 -14.19 -28.10
CA PRO A 291 23.11 -13.09 -27.19
C PRO A 291 22.79 -13.54 -25.76
N ALA A 292 23.26 -12.78 -24.78
CA ALA A 292 22.87 -12.95 -23.38
C ALA A 292 21.52 -12.27 -23.13
N THR A 293 20.51 -13.04 -22.74
CA THR A 293 19.15 -12.54 -22.49
C THR A 293 18.99 -12.12 -21.02
N PHE A 294 18.44 -10.92 -20.82
CA PHE A 294 18.04 -10.39 -19.52
C PHE A 294 16.54 -10.10 -19.55
N GLN A 295 15.81 -10.50 -18.51
CA GLN A 295 14.36 -10.44 -18.49
C GLN A 295 13.85 -9.91 -17.15
N LEU A 296 12.78 -9.12 -17.22
CA LEU A 296 11.92 -8.74 -16.11
C LEU A 296 10.59 -9.46 -16.24
N ASP A 297 10.07 -9.88 -15.10
CA ASP A 297 8.69 -10.30 -14.92
C ASP A 297 8.05 -9.35 -13.90
N LEU A 298 7.01 -8.62 -14.33
CA LEU A 298 6.42 -7.54 -13.55
C LEU A 298 4.97 -7.86 -13.19
N ILE A 299 4.56 -7.43 -12.00
CA ILE A 299 3.16 -7.43 -11.56
C ILE A 299 2.45 -6.28 -12.28
N GLU A 300 1.88 -6.55 -13.44
CA GLU A 300 1.25 -5.50 -14.25
C GLU A 300 -0.04 -4.95 -13.61
N THR A 301 -0.24 -3.65 -13.73
CA THR A 301 -1.51 -2.97 -13.45
C THR A 301 -2.54 -3.25 -14.56
N ILE A 302 -3.80 -2.86 -14.36
CA ILE A 302 -4.92 -3.09 -15.29
C ILE A 302 -5.57 -1.76 -15.71
N PRO A 303 -5.37 -1.28 -16.95
CA PRO A 303 -4.38 -1.73 -17.93
C PRO A 303 -2.95 -1.43 -17.44
N ASN A 304 -1.95 -2.07 -18.05
CA ASN A 304 -0.56 -1.89 -17.65
C ASN A 304 -0.09 -0.43 -17.84
N THR A 305 0.32 0.18 -16.73
CA THR A 305 0.87 1.55 -16.62
C THR A 305 2.35 1.56 -16.27
N LEU A 306 2.96 0.40 -16.01
CA LEU A 306 4.37 0.31 -15.70
C LEU A 306 5.22 0.69 -16.92
N GLN A 307 6.22 1.53 -16.66
CA GLN A 307 7.19 1.97 -17.64
C GLN A 307 8.56 1.40 -17.27
N THR A 308 9.28 0.88 -18.25
CA THR A 308 10.63 0.33 -18.06
C THR A 308 11.64 1.08 -18.91
N THR A 309 12.78 1.41 -18.33
CA THR A 309 13.94 1.98 -19.05
C THR A 309 15.15 1.10 -18.78
N TRP A 310 15.73 0.54 -19.83
CA TRP A 310 16.95 -0.25 -19.78
C TRP A 310 18.14 0.61 -20.16
N THR A 311 19.20 0.57 -19.38
CA THR A 311 20.45 1.27 -19.66
C THR A 311 21.64 0.31 -19.56
N LEU A 312 22.53 0.34 -20.55
CA LEU A 312 23.82 -0.35 -20.51
C LEU A 312 24.92 0.71 -20.39
N ASN A 313 25.75 0.60 -19.35
CA ASN A 313 26.84 1.54 -19.06
C ASN A 313 26.37 3.00 -19.07
N ALA A 314 25.24 3.27 -18.39
CA ALA A 314 24.53 4.56 -18.31
C ALA A 314 23.97 5.11 -19.64
N SER A 315 24.07 4.36 -20.74
CA SER A 315 23.47 4.72 -22.03
C SER A 315 22.13 4.01 -22.19
N ASN A 316 21.11 4.71 -22.74
CA ASN A 316 19.82 4.09 -23.03
C ASN A 316 20.00 2.91 -24.00
N PHE A 317 19.45 1.76 -23.64
CA PHE A 317 19.52 0.51 -24.40
C PHE A 317 18.15 0.14 -24.98
N ALA A 318 17.10 0.18 -24.17
CA ALA A 318 15.72 -0.15 -24.58
C ALA A 318 14.70 0.49 -23.63
N SER A 319 13.43 0.50 -24.01
CA SER A 319 12.35 1.01 -23.15
C SER A 319 11.06 0.23 -23.37
N ASN A 320 10.28 0.03 -22.31
CA ASN A 320 8.98 -0.63 -22.30
C ASN A 320 9.00 -2.04 -22.95
N VAL A 321 10.07 -2.79 -22.67
CA VAL A 321 10.22 -4.19 -23.07
C VAL A 321 10.50 -5.05 -21.85
N ALA A 322 9.95 -6.27 -21.84
CA ALA A 322 10.14 -7.24 -20.76
C ALA A 322 11.51 -7.92 -20.80
N SER A 323 12.19 -7.92 -21.95
CA SER A 323 13.52 -8.51 -22.07
C SER A 323 14.41 -7.74 -23.05
N VAL A 324 15.71 -7.85 -22.83
CA VAL A 324 16.77 -7.31 -23.68
C VAL A 324 17.79 -8.41 -23.98
N ASN A 325 18.39 -8.34 -25.16
CA ASN A 325 19.41 -9.27 -25.62
C ASN A 325 20.71 -8.49 -25.83
N ILE A 326 21.72 -8.77 -25.02
CA ILE A 326 23.04 -8.14 -25.11
C ILE A 326 23.93 -8.98 -26.02
N GLN A 327 24.57 -8.35 -26.99
CA GLN A 327 25.60 -8.94 -27.84
C GLN A 327 26.99 -8.74 -27.24
N ASP A 328 27.97 -9.52 -27.71
CA ASP A 328 29.38 -9.33 -27.36
C ASP A 328 29.88 -7.93 -27.73
N THR A 329 29.44 -7.42 -28.88
CA THR A 329 29.78 -6.08 -29.38
C THR A 329 29.21 -4.93 -28.55
N ASP A 330 28.25 -5.19 -27.66
CA ASP A 330 27.66 -4.16 -26.80
C ASP A 330 28.46 -3.96 -25.51
N LEU A 331 29.34 -4.91 -25.17
CA LEU A 331 30.12 -4.92 -23.93
C LEU A 331 31.53 -4.34 -24.13
N THR A 332 32.05 -3.73 -23.07
CA THR A 332 33.45 -3.30 -22.99
C THR A 332 34.24 -4.25 -22.09
N ASP A 333 35.52 -4.49 -22.38
CA ASP A 333 36.42 -5.26 -21.50
C ASP A 333 36.37 -4.72 -20.06
N GLY A 334 36.18 -5.62 -19.11
CA GLY A 334 35.98 -5.37 -17.68
C GLY A 334 34.50 -5.33 -17.28
N SER A 335 34.20 -4.51 -16.28
CA SER A 335 32.87 -4.43 -15.67
C SER A 335 31.91 -3.59 -16.51
N ASN A 336 30.77 -4.18 -16.84
CA ASN A 336 29.62 -3.52 -17.46
C ASN A 336 28.44 -3.50 -16.49
N THR A 337 27.58 -2.49 -16.61
CA THR A 337 26.38 -2.35 -15.78
C THR A 337 25.15 -2.25 -16.67
N LEU A 338 24.30 -3.28 -16.62
CA LEU A 338 22.95 -3.21 -17.17
C LEU A 338 22.00 -2.87 -16.02
N SER A 339 21.19 -1.83 -16.19
CA SER A 339 20.14 -1.50 -15.23
C SER A 339 18.80 -1.43 -15.94
N ALA A 340 17.76 -1.93 -15.28
CA ALA A 340 16.38 -1.66 -15.63
C ALA A 340 15.74 -0.81 -14.52
N VAL A 341 15.16 0.32 -14.90
CA VAL A 341 14.43 1.23 -14.03
C VAL A 341 12.94 1.09 -14.35
N ILE A 342 12.13 0.82 -13.33
CA ILE A 342 10.70 0.60 -13.43
C ILE A 342 9.98 1.67 -12.61
N THR A 343 9.00 2.32 -13.22
CA THR A 343 8.13 3.32 -12.58
C THR A 343 6.68 3.07 -12.96
N ASP A 344 5.75 3.42 -12.08
CA ASP A 344 4.33 3.42 -12.44
C ASP A 344 3.94 4.76 -13.07
N GLY A 345 3.56 4.73 -14.35
CA GLY A 345 3.12 5.89 -15.12
C GLY A 345 1.62 6.17 -15.02
N THR A 346 0.93 5.60 -14.04
CA THR A 346 -0.52 5.80 -13.87
C THR A 346 -0.88 7.27 -13.70
N SER A 347 -1.96 7.71 -14.36
CA SER A 347 -2.50 9.06 -14.16
C SER A 347 -3.25 9.22 -12.83
N LEU A 348 -3.41 8.13 -12.07
CA LEU A 348 -4.05 8.12 -10.75
C LEU A 348 -3.09 8.57 -9.63
N LEU A 349 -1.79 8.67 -9.94
CA LEU A 349 -0.73 9.17 -9.09
C LEU A 349 -0.13 10.41 -9.77
N ARG A 350 -0.29 11.61 -9.23
CA ARG A 350 0.26 12.81 -9.88
C ARG A 350 1.69 13.05 -9.47
N VAL A 351 2.60 12.27 -10.05
CA VAL A 351 4.04 12.37 -9.75
C VAL A 351 4.58 13.78 -10.01
N ASP A 352 4.08 14.53 -10.99
CA ASP A 352 4.54 15.89 -11.23
C ASP A 352 4.25 16.80 -10.01
N ASN A 353 5.33 17.29 -9.39
CA ASN A 353 5.32 18.00 -8.11
C ASN A 353 4.82 17.19 -6.89
N HIS A 354 4.64 15.86 -7.02
CA HIS A 354 4.49 14.95 -5.88
C HIS A 354 5.77 14.91 -5.08
N GLU A 355 5.62 14.86 -3.76
CA GLU A 355 6.76 14.83 -2.86
C GLU A 355 7.44 13.47 -2.98
N THR A 356 6.69 12.38 -3.05
CA THR A 356 7.21 11.01 -3.18
C THR A 356 7.39 10.58 -4.64
N ILE A 357 8.44 9.81 -4.91
CA ILE A 357 8.64 9.03 -6.14
C ILE A 357 8.89 7.59 -5.73
N HIS A 358 8.15 6.66 -6.31
CA HIS A 358 8.43 5.24 -6.20
C HIS A 358 9.20 4.80 -7.44
N VAL A 359 10.42 4.31 -7.25
CA VAL A 359 11.26 3.78 -8.31
C VAL A 359 11.73 2.39 -7.92
N TYR A 360 11.71 1.48 -8.87
CA TYR A 360 12.17 0.11 -8.68
C TYR A 360 13.28 -0.16 -9.68
N THR A 361 14.37 -0.76 -9.23
CA THR A 361 15.52 -1.05 -10.09
C THR A 361 15.88 -2.51 -10.05
N VAL A 362 16.36 -3.04 -11.17
CA VAL A 362 17.18 -4.25 -11.22
C VAL A 362 18.51 -3.87 -11.86
N THR A 363 19.61 -4.18 -11.21
CA THR A 363 20.95 -3.91 -11.73
C THR A 363 21.71 -5.22 -11.85
N TRP A 364 22.24 -5.48 -13.04
CA TRP A 364 23.17 -6.54 -13.34
C TRP A 364 24.57 -5.97 -13.56
N MET A 365 25.53 -6.52 -12.84
CA MET A 365 26.95 -6.30 -13.06
C MET A 365 27.48 -7.48 -13.87
N ILE A 366 28.04 -7.18 -15.04
CA ILE A 366 28.51 -8.16 -16.03
C ILE A 366 30.02 -7.97 -16.16
N ASP A 367 30.81 -8.92 -15.66
CA ASP A 367 32.26 -8.93 -15.89
C ASP A 367 32.55 -9.61 -17.23
N TYR A 368 33.27 -8.93 -18.11
CA TYR A 368 33.46 -9.35 -19.50
C TYR A 368 34.94 -9.25 -19.92
N SER A 369 35.46 -10.30 -20.54
CA SER A 369 36.81 -10.29 -21.11
C SER A 369 36.87 -10.94 -22.51
N LEU A 370 36.87 -12.27 -22.59
CA LEU A 370 36.77 -13.05 -23.85
C LEU A 370 35.39 -13.73 -23.98
N GLY A 371 34.45 -13.26 -23.18
CA GLY A 371 33.19 -13.88 -22.83
C GLY A 371 32.73 -13.28 -21.50
N ILE A 372 31.51 -13.59 -21.08
CA ILE A 372 31.02 -13.16 -19.77
C ILE A 372 31.60 -14.11 -18.72
N ASP A 373 32.37 -13.55 -17.79
CA ASP A 373 33.03 -14.26 -16.71
C ASP A 373 32.09 -14.44 -15.50
N GLU A 374 31.34 -13.40 -15.15
CA GLU A 374 30.38 -13.41 -14.03
C GLU A 374 29.21 -12.47 -14.29
N ILE A 375 28.02 -12.87 -13.84
CA ILE A 375 26.86 -11.97 -13.72
C ILE A 375 26.37 -11.98 -12.27
N SER A 376 26.43 -10.82 -11.62
CA SER A 376 25.75 -10.58 -10.34
C SER A 376 24.59 -9.61 -10.55
N SER A 377 23.55 -9.75 -9.72
CA SER A 377 22.31 -9.01 -9.89
C SER A 377 21.72 -8.60 -8.55
N SER A 378 21.14 -7.41 -8.46
CA SER A 378 20.36 -6.97 -7.31
C SER A 378 19.12 -6.20 -7.75
N SER A 379 18.06 -6.24 -6.94
CA SER A 379 16.88 -5.41 -7.11
C SER A 379 16.74 -4.45 -5.94
N ASN A 380 16.30 -3.23 -6.21
CA ASN A 380 16.07 -2.20 -5.19
C ASN A 380 14.70 -1.57 -5.33
N GLN A 381 14.12 -1.17 -4.21
CA GLN A 381 12.94 -0.32 -4.13
C GLN A 381 13.36 0.98 -3.48
N ILE A 382 13.08 2.10 -4.15
CA ILE A 382 13.58 3.41 -3.80
C ILE A 382 12.40 4.37 -3.69
N ASN A 383 12.22 4.94 -2.50
CA ASN A 383 11.31 6.05 -2.24
C ASN A 383 12.12 7.34 -2.16
N ILE A 384 11.71 8.36 -2.89
CA ILE A 384 12.37 9.67 -2.89
C ILE A 384 11.33 10.72 -2.52
N ASN A 385 11.48 11.33 -1.35
CA ASN A 385 10.64 12.42 -0.87
C ASN A 385 11.36 13.75 -1.08
N PHE A 386 10.69 14.71 -1.71
CA PHE A 386 11.23 15.99 -2.12
C PHE A 386 10.23 17.13 -1.91
N TYR A 387 10.53 18.06 -1.01
CA TYR A 387 9.65 19.19 -0.68
C TYR A 387 10.42 20.36 -0.02
N PRO A 388 9.88 21.59 -0.03
CA PRO A 388 8.78 22.03 -0.86
C PRO A 388 9.22 22.16 -2.33
N ASN A 389 8.25 22.11 -3.23
CA ASN A 389 8.39 22.49 -4.63
C ASN A 389 7.09 23.19 -5.05
N PRO A 390 7.10 24.48 -5.46
CA PRO A 390 8.27 25.37 -5.61
C PRO A 390 9.09 25.57 -4.33
N VAL A 391 10.38 25.84 -4.50
CA VAL A 391 11.36 26.04 -3.44
C VAL A 391 11.83 27.49 -3.42
N GLU A 392 11.87 28.09 -2.23
CA GLU A 392 12.57 29.35 -1.98
C GLU A 392 14.07 29.04 -1.86
N ASP A 393 14.64 28.96 -0.66
CA ASP A 393 16.08 28.77 -0.51
C ASP A 393 16.50 27.35 -0.12
N ILE A 394 15.60 26.62 0.57
CA ILE A 394 15.89 25.32 1.16
C ILE A 394 14.83 24.32 0.71
N MET A 395 15.29 23.18 0.21
CA MET A 395 14.48 21.99 -0.02
C MET A 395 14.98 20.84 0.84
N THR A 396 14.05 20.04 1.35
CA THR A 396 14.33 18.77 2.01
C THR A 396 14.24 17.64 0.99
N ILE A 397 15.26 16.78 0.98
CA ILE A 397 15.25 15.52 0.27
C ILE A 397 15.46 14.40 1.27
N LYS A 398 14.59 13.39 1.23
CA LYS A 398 14.75 12.13 1.96
C LYS A 398 14.70 10.99 0.96
N THR A 399 15.61 10.04 1.07
CA THR A 399 15.63 8.84 0.23
C THR A 399 15.59 7.61 1.13
N GLU A 400 14.78 6.63 0.78
CA GLU A 400 14.67 5.37 1.50
C GLU A 400 14.77 4.23 0.49
N ASN A 401 15.68 3.28 0.72
CA ASN A 401 15.80 2.11 -0.13
C ASN A 401 16.24 0.85 0.61
N ALA A 402 15.77 -0.31 0.12
CA ALA A 402 15.92 -1.60 0.78
C ALA A 402 17.38 -2.08 0.86
N LEU A 403 18.25 -1.61 -0.05
CA LEU A 403 19.66 -1.97 -0.08
C LEU A 403 20.55 -1.08 0.80
N ASN A 404 19.99 -0.10 1.51
CA ASN A 404 20.73 0.88 2.32
C ASN A 404 21.82 1.63 1.53
N LEU A 405 21.57 1.88 0.25
CA LEU A 405 22.51 2.59 -0.62
C LEU A 405 22.34 4.10 -0.52
N ASN A 406 23.45 4.82 -0.57
CA ASN A 406 23.42 6.27 -0.76
C ASN A 406 23.16 6.59 -2.22
N LEU A 407 22.31 7.59 -2.47
CA LEU A 407 22.00 8.05 -3.82
C LEU A 407 22.75 9.35 -4.13
N THR A 408 22.86 9.67 -5.41
CA THR A 408 23.37 10.97 -5.85
C THR A 408 22.25 11.74 -6.50
N ALA A 409 22.07 13.01 -6.14
CA ALA A 409 21.18 13.92 -6.87
C ALA A 409 22.00 15.01 -7.56
N ARG A 410 21.64 15.35 -8.79
CA ARG A 410 22.28 16.40 -9.59
C ARG A 410 21.22 17.41 -9.99
N LEU A 411 21.44 18.68 -9.63
CA LEU A 411 20.64 19.81 -10.09
C LEU A 411 21.23 20.32 -11.40
N LEU A 412 20.42 20.38 -12.44
CA LEU A 412 20.77 20.84 -13.78
C LEU A 412 19.83 21.97 -14.21
N SER A 413 20.32 22.92 -15.00
CA SER A 413 19.45 23.83 -15.73
C SER A 413 18.77 23.13 -16.91
N LEU A 414 17.73 23.76 -17.49
CA LEU A 414 16.96 23.19 -18.60
C LEU A 414 17.78 22.93 -19.88
N ASP A 415 18.91 23.61 -20.05
CA ASP A 415 19.88 23.38 -21.14
C ASP A 415 20.88 22.26 -20.82
N GLY A 416 20.73 21.58 -19.67
CA GLY A 416 21.54 20.41 -19.28
C GLY A 416 22.84 20.74 -18.54
N LYS A 417 23.12 22.02 -18.22
CA LYS A 417 24.31 22.38 -17.46
C LYS A 417 24.16 21.95 -16.00
N LEU A 418 25.14 21.19 -15.49
CA LEU A 418 25.23 20.81 -14.09
C LEU A 418 25.43 22.06 -13.21
N ILE A 419 24.54 22.26 -12.26
CA ILE A 419 24.59 23.34 -11.27
C ILE A 419 25.21 22.85 -9.97
N LYS A 420 24.71 21.73 -9.42
CA LYS A 420 25.14 21.21 -8.12
C LYS A 420 24.94 19.70 -8.03
N THR A 421 25.76 19.04 -7.22
CA THR A 421 25.63 17.61 -6.90
C THR A 421 25.46 17.44 -5.40
N PHE A 422 24.58 16.53 -4.99
CA PHE A 422 24.24 16.21 -3.60
C PHE A 422 24.43 14.71 -3.38
N ASN A 423 25.08 14.35 -2.28
CA ASN A 423 25.12 12.98 -1.79
C ASN A 423 23.96 12.80 -0.81
N LEU A 424 23.08 11.86 -1.11
CA LEU A 424 21.87 11.57 -0.34
C LEU A 424 22.11 10.31 0.49
N VAL A 425 22.00 10.45 1.80
CA VAL A 425 22.17 9.39 2.79
C VAL A 425 20.83 8.70 2.99
N ASN A 426 20.83 7.36 2.93
CA ASN A 426 19.61 6.58 3.12
C ASN A 426 18.94 6.88 4.48
N GLU A 427 17.61 6.99 4.49
CA GLU A 427 16.75 7.24 5.65
C GLU A 427 16.98 8.57 6.39
N VAL A 428 17.84 9.46 5.88
CA VAL A 428 18.11 10.76 6.48
C VAL A 428 17.44 11.87 5.67
N SER A 429 16.58 12.66 6.32
CA SER A 429 16.07 13.90 5.73
C SER A 429 17.20 14.93 5.70
N GLN A 430 17.58 15.36 4.50
CA GLN A 430 18.64 16.33 4.29
C GLN A 430 18.08 17.65 3.77
N GLU A 431 18.39 18.73 4.47
CA GLU A 431 18.14 20.08 4.02
C GLU A 431 19.24 20.51 3.04
N ILE A 432 18.81 20.90 1.85
CA ILE A 432 19.67 21.30 0.76
C ILE A 432 19.38 22.76 0.43
N SER A 433 20.36 23.61 0.67
CA SER A 433 20.32 25.00 0.26
C SER A 433 20.64 25.14 -1.24
N ILE A 434 19.79 25.89 -1.92
CA ILE A 434 19.94 26.36 -3.30
C ILE A 434 19.75 27.89 -3.38
N ALA A 435 20.00 28.61 -2.27
CA ALA A 435 19.87 30.07 -2.21
C ALA A 435 20.73 30.80 -3.25
N GLU A 436 21.85 30.19 -3.65
CA GLU A 436 22.76 30.69 -4.68
C GLU A 436 22.26 30.48 -6.12
N VAL A 437 21.19 29.71 -6.30
CA VAL A 437 20.62 29.38 -7.62
C VAL A 437 19.60 30.46 -8.00
N SER A 438 19.72 31.00 -9.22
CA SER A 438 18.79 32.02 -9.72
C SER A 438 17.37 31.49 -9.84
N GLN A 439 16.37 32.37 -9.67
CA GLN A 439 14.96 32.06 -9.96
C GLN A 439 14.82 31.42 -11.35
N GLY A 440 14.04 30.34 -11.43
CA GLY A 440 13.85 29.63 -12.69
C GLY A 440 13.44 28.17 -12.53
N LEU A 441 13.49 27.46 -13.65
CA LEU A 441 13.18 26.04 -13.75
C LEU A 441 14.45 25.21 -13.89
N TYR A 442 14.53 24.12 -13.14
CA TYR A 442 15.66 23.21 -13.10
C TYR A 442 15.18 21.76 -13.15
N LEU A 443 16.10 20.84 -13.43
CA LEU A 443 15.91 19.41 -13.34
C LEU A 443 16.78 18.86 -12.21
N LEU A 444 16.18 18.06 -11.34
CA LEU A 444 16.86 17.32 -10.30
C LEU A 444 16.85 15.85 -10.67
N ASN A 445 18.00 15.34 -11.11
CA ASN A 445 18.16 13.95 -11.54
C ASN A 445 18.76 13.14 -10.39
N PHE A 446 18.14 12.00 -10.08
CA PHE A 446 18.57 11.07 -9.05
C PHE A 446 19.27 9.88 -9.69
N TYR A 447 20.32 9.41 -9.04
CA TYR A 447 21.19 8.34 -9.54
C TYR A 447 21.45 7.29 -8.46
N GLU A 448 21.36 6.04 -8.85
CA GLU A 448 21.91 4.88 -8.15
C GLU A 448 23.21 4.48 -8.88
N GLY A 449 24.36 4.74 -8.26
CA GLY A 449 25.65 4.65 -8.94
C GLY A 449 25.71 5.60 -10.16
N THR A 450 25.84 5.03 -11.36
CA THR A 450 25.84 5.78 -12.63
C THR A 450 24.48 5.80 -13.33
N THR A 451 23.52 5.00 -12.89
CA THR A 451 22.21 4.86 -13.52
C THR A 451 21.29 5.97 -13.04
N GLN A 452 20.73 6.75 -13.97
CA GLN A 452 19.71 7.73 -13.64
C GLN A 452 18.39 7.00 -13.38
N ILE A 453 17.85 7.13 -12.16
CA ILE A 453 16.67 6.39 -11.70
C ILE A 453 15.40 7.27 -11.69
N ALA A 454 15.55 8.59 -11.56
CA ALA A 454 14.42 9.52 -11.60
C ALA A 454 14.88 10.92 -12.03
N SER A 455 13.92 11.72 -12.50
CA SER A 455 14.11 13.15 -12.74
C SER A 455 12.88 13.91 -12.25
N LYS A 456 13.11 15.02 -11.55
CA LYS A 456 12.06 15.94 -11.09
C LYS A 456 12.31 17.35 -11.57
N LYS A 457 11.23 18.04 -11.93
CA LYS A 457 11.26 19.47 -12.14
C LYS A 457 11.35 20.19 -10.79
N VAL A 458 12.28 21.12 -10.68
CA VAL A 458 12.42 22.02 -9.53
C VAL A 458 12.08 23.44 -9.97
N VAL A 459 11.14 24.08 -9.27
CA VAL A 459 10.78 25.48 -9.49
C VAL A 459 11.44 26.30 -8.38
N LYS A 460 12.50 27.05 -8.70
CA LYS A 460 13.13 28.01 -7.78
C LYS A 460 12.41 29.35 -7.92
N ASN A 461 11.82 29.81 -6.81
CA ASN A 461 11.20 31.13 -6.73
C ASN A 461 12.20 32.25 -6.48
#